data_AF-A0A2N6C309-F1
#
_entry.id   AF-A0A2N6C309-F1
#
_cell.length_a   1.000
_cell.length_b   1.000
_cell.length_c   1.000
_cell.angle_alpha   90.00
_cell.angle_beta   90.00
_cell.angle_gamma   90.00
#
_symmetry.space_group_name_H-M   'P 1'
#
loop_
_entity.id
_entity.type
_entity.pdbx_description
1 polymer ?
#
loop_
_entity_poly.entity_id
_entity_poly.type
_entity_poly.pdbx_seq_one_letter_code
_entity_poly.pdbx_strand_id
1 'polypeptide(L)' 'MSHQPEAILEDNLVKQLGSLGYSQVEIRDEESLLANLRHQLGAFNNTTFSERELAAKCNEHLEKMGVTL' A
#
# COMPACT_ATOMS: atom_id res chain seq x y z
N MET A 1 14.94 28.91 -9.45
CA MET A 1 14.45 27.60 -8.95
C MET A 1 15.64 26.89 -8.34
N SER A 2 15.74 26.83 -7.02
CA SER A 2 16.79 26.08 -6.33
C SER A 2 16.45 24.60 -6.41
N HIS A 3 17.23 23.84 -7.18
CA HIS A 3 17.12 22.38 -7.20
C HIS A 3 17.74 21.83 -5.91
N GLN A 4 16.93 21.11 -5.15
CA GLN A 4 17.35 20.35 -3.99
C GLN A 4 17.41 18.86 -4.37
N PRO A 5 18.33 18.08 -3.80
CA PRO A 5 18.42 16.65 -4.05
C PRO A 5 17.11 15.92 -3.72
N GLU A 6 16.75 14.95 -4.55
CA GLU A 6 15.57 14.11 -4.42
C GLU A 6 15.54 13.38 -3.06
N ALA A 7 16.71 12.97 -2.57
CA ALA A 7 16.85 12.33 -1.26
C ALA A 7 16.40 13.24 -0.09
N ILE A 8 16.66 14.55 -0.19
CA ILE A 8 16.24 15.52 0.85
C ILE A 8 14.73 15.77 0.76
N LEU A 9 14.19 15.81 -0.46
CA LEU A 9 12.75 15.91 -0.69
C LEU A 9 11.99 14.71 -0.13
N GLU A 10 12.50 13.50 -0.37
CA GLU A 10 11.92 12.26 0.12
C GLU A 10 11.92 12.20 1.65
N ASP A 11 13.06 12.48 2.29
CA ASP A 11 13.18 12.47 3.76
C ASP A 11 12.21 13.48 4.42
N ASN A 12 12.08 14.68 3.86
CA ASN A 12 11.11 15.67 4.34
C ASN A 12 9.67 15.19 4.15
N LEU A 13 9.34 14.58 3.01
CA LEU A 13 8.01 14.06 2.74
C LEU A 13 7.63 12.94 3.72
N VAL A 14 8.54 11.99 3.97
CA VAL A 14 8.31 10.89 4.93
C VAL A 14 8.09 11.44 6.35
N LYS A 15 8.88 12.43 6.78
CA LYS A 15 8.68 13.10 8.08
C LYS A 15 7.34 13.82 8.19
N GLN A 16 6.89 14.47 7.10
CA GLN A 16 5.58 15.13 7.06
C GLN A 16 4.44 14.12 7.13
N LEU A 17 4.53 13.00 6.40
CA LEU A 17 3.55 11.92 6.46
C LEU A 17 3.49 11.29 7.87
N GLY A 18 4.63 11.07 8.51
CA GLY A 18 4.67 10.60 9.90
C GLY A 18 3.98 11.58 10.87
N SER A 19 4.20 12.88 10.70
CA SER A 19 3.53 13.92 11.50
C SER A 19 2.00 13.96 11.28
N LEU A 20 1.53 13.54 10.11
CA LEU A 20 0.10 13.41 9.78
C LEU A 20 -0.53 12.10 10.30
N GLY A 21 0.26 11.23 10.96
CA GLY A 21 -0.21 9.96 11.51
C GLY A 21 -0.11 8.77 10.56
N TYR A 22 0.56 8.91 9.41
CA TYR A 22 0.82 7.80 8.51
C TYR A 22 1.96 6.93 9.04
N SER A 23 1.74 5.61 9.03
CA SER A 23 2.77 4.64 9.39
C SER A 23 3.60 4.27 8.16
N GLN A 24 4.93 4.33 8.29
CA GLN A 24 5.83 3.83 7.26
C GLN A 24 5.85 2.30 7.30
N VAL A 25 5.53 1.67 6.16
CA VAL A 25 5.57 0.20 6.01
C VAL A 25 6.51 -0.13 4.86
N GLU A 26 7.44 -1.06 5.09
CA GLU A 26 8.33 -1.55 4.06
C GLU A 26 7.61 -2.63 3.23
N ILE A 27 7.51 -2.41 1.92
CA ILE A 27 6.89 -3.34 0.97
C ILE A 27 7.91 -3.60 -0.13
N ARG A 28 8.41 -4.83 -0.21
CA ARG A 28 9.51 -5.21 -1.13
C ARG A 28 9.04 -5.94 -2.37
N ASP A 29 7.84 -6.51 -2.32
CA ASP A 29 7.28 -7.40 -3.32
C ASP A 29 5.75 -7.27 -3.34
N GLU A 30 5.16 -7.79 -4.41
CA GLU A 30 3.71 -7.74 -4.63
C GLU A 30 2.94 -8.53 -3.56
N GLU A 31 3.48 -9.67 -3.10
CA GLU A 31 2.83 -10.48 -2.05
C GLU A 31 2.72 -9.70 -0.73
N SER A 32 3.77 -8.97 -0.37
CA SER A 32 3.82 -8.06 0.78
C SER A 32 2.83 -6.91 0.65
N LEU A 33 2.64 -6.37 -0.56
CA LEU A 33 1.64 -5.34 -0.83
C LEU A 33 0.22 -5.87 -0.59
N LEU A 34 -0.09 -7.06 -1.12
CA LEU A 34 -1.39 -7.71 -0.97
C LEU A 34 -1.65 -8.12 0.49
N ALA A 35 -0.64 -8.61 1.21
CA ALA A 35 -0.75 -8.94 2.62
C ALA A 35 -1.04 -7.70 3.49
N ASN A 36 -0.36 -6.58 3.22
CA ASN A 36 -0.61 -5.32 3.90
C ASN A 36 -2.03 -4.80 3.62
N LEU A 37 -2.46 -4.83 2.35
CA LEU A 37 -3.82 -4.46 1.96
C LEU A 37 -4.87 -5.30 2.69
N ARG A 38 -4.67 -6.63 2.77
CA ARG A 38 -5.55 -7.55 3.49
C ARG A 38 -5.67 -7.18 4.97
N HIS A 39 -4.53 -6.93 5.60
CA HIS A 39 -4.48 -6.57 7.01
C HIS A 39 -5.22 -5.25 7.26
N GLN A 40 -4.99 -4.23 6.43
CA GLN A 40 -5.66 -2.93 6.55
C GLN A 40 -7.16 -3.02 6.30
N LEU A 41 -7.61 -3.77 5.28
CA LEU A 41 -9.03 -3.98 5.02
C LEU A 41 -9.71 -4.73 6.16
N GLY A 42 -9.03 -5.72 6.74
CA GLY A 42 -9.53 -6.46 7.89
C GLY A 42 -9.67 -5.58 9.13
N ALA A 43 -8.65 -4.77 9.42
CA ALA A 43 -8.68 -3.80 10.51
C ALA A 43 -9.77 -2.74 10.30
N PHE A 44 -9.96 -2.26 9.07
CA PHE A 44 -10.99 -1.26 8.75
C PHE A 44 -12.41 -1.82 8.89
N ASN A 45 -12.65 -3.04 8.43
CA ASN A 45 -13.97 -3.67 8.45
C ASN A 45 -14.24 -4.49 9.72
N ASN A 46 -13.27 -4.62 10.63
CA ASN A 46 -13.30 -5.55 11.76
C ASN A 46 -13.61 -7.00 11.33
N THR A 47 -13.08 -7.41 10.18
CA THR A 47 -13.28 -8.75 9.60
C THR A 47 -11.94 -9.41 9.32
N THR A 48 -11.92 -10.74 9.27
CA THR A 48 -10.72 -11.49 8.86
C THR A 48 -10.93 -11.98 7.43
N PHE A 49 -10.23 -11.38 6.47
CA PHE A 49 -10.24 -11.85 5.09
C PHE A 49 -9.31 -13.05 4.94
N SER A 50 -9.78 -14.14 4.34
CA SER A 50 -8.90 -15.25 3.97
C SER A 50 -8.08 -14.89 2.73
N GLU A 51 -6.87 -15.45 2.61
CA GLU A 51 -5.99 -15.22 1.45
C GLU A 51 -6.69 -15.54 0.12
N ARG A 52 -7.50 -16.60 0.07
CA ARG A 52 -8.28 -16.96 -1.12
C ARG A 52 -9.32 -15.93 -1.52
N GLU A 53 -10.02 -15.33 -0.55
CA GLU A 53 -11.06 -14.34 -0.83
C GLU A 53 -10.44 -13.02 -1.32
N LEU A 54 -9.32 -12.62 -0.72
CA LEU A 54 -8.62 -11.42 -1.16
C LEU A 54 -7.95 -11.61 -2.53
N ALA A 55 -7.33 -12.76 -2.79
CA ALA A 55 -6.75 -13.07 -4.10
C ALA A 55 -7.81 -13.03 -5.21
N ALA A 56 -8.99 -13.62 -4.96
CA ALA A 56 -10.10 -13.57 -5.91
C ALA A 56 -10.60 -12.12 -6.13
N LYS A 57 -10.68 -11.31 -5.06
CA LYS A 57 -11.13 -9.90 -5.16
C LYS A 57 -10.11 -8.99 -5.83
N CYS A 58 -8.83 -9.18 -5.55
CA CYS A 58 -7.73 -8.47 -6.21
C CYS A 58 -7.70 -8.83 -7.69
N ASN A 59 -7.79 -10.10 -8.06
CA ASN A 59 -7.88 -10.50 -9.47
C ASN A 59 -9.09 -9.85 -10.17
N GLU A 60 -10.28 -9.86 -9.54
CA GLU A 60 -11.48 -9.21 -10.09
C GLU A 60 -11.28 -7.70 -10.31
N HIS A 61 -10.55 -7.03 -9.41
CA HIS A 61 -10.30 -5.59 -9.51
C HIS A 61 -9.20 -5.24 -10.52
N LEU A 62 -8.15 -6.06 -10.60
CA LEU A 62 -7.07 -5.93 -11.58
C LEU A 62 -7.59 -6.20 -13.01
N GLU A 63 -8.45 -7.21 -13.18
CA GLU A 63 -9.17 -7.46 -14.44
C GLU A 63 -10.05 -6.26 -14.83
N LYS A 64 -10.75 -5.63 -13.87
CA LYS A 64 -11.53 -4.41 -14.11
C LYS A 64 -10.67 -3.19 -14.47
N MET A 65 -9.43 -3.13 -13.98
CA MET A 65 -8.48 -2.07 -14.31
C MET A 65 -7.74 -2.33 -15.63
N GLY A 66 -8.05 -3.41 -16.35
CA GLY A 66 -7.46 -3.73 -17.66
C GLY A 66 -6.00 -4.14 -17.58
N VAL A 67 -5.52 -4.53 -16.39
CA VAL A 67 -4.18 -5.06 -16.18
C VAL A 67 -4.30 -6.57 -16.07
N THR A 68 -4.14 -7.25 -17.19
CA THR A 68 -3.99 -8.70 -17.24
C THR A 68 -2.51 -9.02 -17.05
N LEU A 69 -2.18 -9.86 -16.05
CA LEU A 69 -0.85 -10.48 -15.96
C LEU A 69 -0.65 -11.51 -17.08
#